data_AF-A0A4R5XSG5-F1
#
_entry.id   AF-A0A4R5XSG5-F1
#
_cell.length_a   1.000
_cell.length_b   1.000
_cell.length_c   1.000
_cell.angle_alpha   90.00
_cell.angle_beta   90.00
_cell.angle_gamma   90.00
#
_symmetry.space_group_name_H-M   'P 1'
#
loop_
_entity.id
_entity.type
_entity.pdbx_description
1 polymer ?
#
loop_
_entity_poly.entity_id
_entity_poly.type
_entity_poly.pdbx_seq_one_letter_code
_entity_poly.pdbx_strand_id
1 'polypeptide(L)'
;MLKNNQGFALYESMLALGCITFLCLTILPLLSIIVMKVEDSKERANSWVVLHEQIQSIHASGQIQSFEIIRDGVAYTTILDEGEGGLCIHYETRSKKKKTCLS
;
A
#
# COMPACT_ATOMS: atom_id res chain seq x y z
N MET A 1 -14.90 4.96 -57.08
CA MET A 1 -16.05 4.96 -56.16
C MET A 1 -15.52 4.78 -54.74
N LEU A 2 -15.38 5.87 -53.99
CA LEU A 2 -15.30 5.82 -52.53
C LEU A 2 -15.99 7.10 -52.03
N LYS A 3 -17.31 7.04 -51.94
CA LYS A 3 -18.15 8.17 -51.56
C LYS A 3 -18.33 8.08 -50.04
N ASN A 4 -17.46 8.72 -49.28
CA ASN A 4 -17.56 8.80 -47.83
C ASN A 4 -18.59 9.89 -47.47
N ASN A 5 -19.85 9.51 -47.36
CA ASN A 5 -20.88 10.33 -46.73
C ASN A 5 -21.06 9.83 -45.29
N GLN A 6 -20.71 10.67 -44.32
CA GLN A 6 -21.14 10.61 -42.91
C GLN A 6 -20.61 9.46 -42.03
N GLY A 7 -19.31 9.16 -42.07
CA GLY A 7 -18.64 8.35 -41.04
C GLY A 7 -17.16 8.72 -40.92
N PHE A 8 -16.63 8.72 -39.70
CA PHE A 8 -15.20 8.90 -39.39
C PHE A 8 -14.34 8.16 -40.43
N ALA A 9 -13.43 8.86 -41.09
CA ALA A 9 -12.60 8.23 -42.12
C ALA A 9 -11.75 7.12 -41.46
N LEU A 10 -11.53 6.00 -42.14
CA LEU A 10 -10.76 4.86 -41.60
C LEU A 10 -9.40 5.26 -40.99
N TYR A 11 -8.76 6.28 -41.57
CA TYR A 11 -7.50 6.83 -41.06
C TYR A 11 -7.68 7.51 -39.69
N GLU A 12 -8.77 8.26 -39.49
CA GLU A 12 -9.08 8.93 -38.22
C GLU A 12 -9.42 7.91 -37.15
N SER A 13 -10.13 6.83 -37.50
CA SER A 13 -10.42 5.73 -36.59
C SER A 13 -9.15 4.99 -36.15
N MET A 14 -8.21 4.75 -37.05
CA MET A 14 -6.91 4.15 -36.71
C MET A 14 -6.08 5.06 -35.80
N LEU A 15 -6.07 6.36 -36.07
CA LEU A 15 -5.35 7.32 -35.24
C LEU A 15 -5.96 7.42 -33.84
N ALA A 16 -7.29 7.48 -33.74
CA ALA A 16 -8.00 7.48 -32.45
C ALA A 16 -7.72 6.20 -31.64
N LEU A 17 -7.73 5.03 -32.28
CA LEU A 17 -7.41 3.76 -31.62
C LEU A 17 -5.96 3.73 -31.12
N GLY A 18 -5.01 4.26 -31.91
CA GLY A 18 -3.62 4.42 -31.50
C GLY A 18 -3.46 5.31 -30.26
N CYS A 19 -4.18 6.44 -30.22
CA CYS A 19 -4.17 7.32 -29.05
C CYS A 19 -4.77 6.64 -27.80
N ILE A 20 -5.91 5.94 -27.95
CA ILE A 20 -6.56 5.25 -26.83
C ILE A 20 -5.68 4.15 -26.28
N THR A 21 -5.08 3.32 -27.15
CA THR A 21 -4.19 2.24 -26.74
C THR A 21 -2.94 2.79 -26.04
N PHE A 22 -2.33 3.87 -26.54
CA PHE A 22 -1.23 4.54 -25.88
C PHE A 22 -1.60 5.08 -24.49
N LEU A 23 -2.78 5.69 -24.35
CA LEU A 23 -3.31 6.14 -23.06
C LEU A 23 -3.53 4.96 -22.11
N CYS A 24 -4.11 3.85 -22.57
CA CYS A 24 -4.29 2.67 -21.74
C CYS A 24 -2.95 2.10 -21.26
N LEU A 25 -1.95 2.03 -22.14
CA LEU A 25 -0.62 1.52 -21.80
C LEU A 25 0.12 2.40 -20.78
N THR A 26 -0.20 3.68 -20.68
CA THR A 26 0.41 4.60 -19.71
C THR A 26 -0.39 4.68 -18.40
N ILE A 27 -1.72 4.71 -18.48
CA ILE A 27 -2.61 4.85 -17.31
C ILE A 27 -2.61 3.58 -16.45
N LEU A 28 -2.65 2.39 -17.05
CA LEU A 28 -2.70 1.13 -16.30
C LEU A 28 -1.49 0.92 -15.36
N PRO A 29 -0.23 1.06 -15.81
CA PRO A 29 0.91 0.92 -14.90
C PRO A 29 0.94 2.02 -13.84
N LEU A 30 0.53 3.25 -14.18
CA LEU A 30 0.44 4.35 -13.20
C LEU A 30 -0.57 4.04 -12.10
N LEU A 31 -1.75 3.53 -12.45
CA LEU A 31 -2.76 3.11 -11.47
C LEU A 31 -2.21 2.00 -10.56
N SER A 32 -1.52 1.01 -11.12
CA SER A 32 -0.90 -0.06 -10.32
C SER A 32 0.10 0.51 -9.31
N ILE A 33 0.97 1.44 -9.71
CA ILE A 33 1.94 2.08 -8.82
C ILE A 33 1.24 2.86 -7.70
N ILE A 34 0.17 3.57 -8.04
CA ILE A 34 -0.61 4.34 -7.05
C ILE A 34 -1.26 3.41 -6.04
N VAL A 35 -1.92 2.34 -6.49
CA VAL A 35 -2.57 1.37 -5.59
C VAL A 35 -1.55 0.74 -4.66
N MET A 36 -0.38 0.33 -5.17
CA MET A 36 0.69 -0.22 -4.33
C MET A 36 1.18 0.77 -3.28
N LYS A 37 1.32 2.06 -3.62
CA LYS A 37 1.70 3.11 -2.65
C LYS A 37 0.63 3.34 -1.60
N VAL A 38 -0.65 3.26 -1.97
CA VAL A 38 -1.77 3.41 -1.04
C VAL A 38 -1.81 2.24 -0.07
N GLU A 39 -1.61 1.00 -0.54
CA GLU A 39 -1.50 -0.18 0.32
C GLU A 39 -0.33 -0.05 1.30
N ASP A 40 0.87 0.30 0.82
CA ASP A 40 2.05 0.53 1.67
C ASP A 40 1.80 1.63 2.74
N SER A 41 1.10 2.70 2.37
CA SER A 41 0.75 3.78 3.29
C SER A 41 -0.26 3.31 4.34
N LYS A 42 -1.25 2.50 3.94
CA LYS A 42 -2.24 1.94 4.85
C LYS A 42 -1.59 1.00 5.88
N GLU A 43 -0.68 0.13 5.44
CA GLU A 43 0.06 -0.75 6.33
C GLU A 43 0.91 0.00 7.35
N ARG A 44 1.58 1.09 6.93
CA ARG A 44 2.31 1.99 7.83
C ARG A 44 1.38 2.69 8.83
N ALA A 45 0.22 3.15 8.39
CA ALA A 45 -0.75 3.75 9.31
C ALA A 45 -1.23 2.72 10.34
N ASN A 46 -1.55 1.50 9.90
CA ASN A 46 -1.94 0.40 10.79
C ASN A 46 -0.83 0.06 11.80
N SER A 47 0.45 0.04 11.40
CA SER A 47 1.55 -0.23 12.34
C SER A 47 1.65 0.83 13.44
N TRP A 48 1.42 2.11 13.12
CA TRP A 48 1.36 3.19 14.11
C TRP A 48 0.18 3.05 15.07
N VAL A 49 -0.99 2.64 14.57
CA VAL A 49 -2.16 2.42 15.44
C VAL A 49 -1.91 1.25 16.40
N VAL A 50 -1.34 0.13 15.91
CA VAL A 50 -0.99 -1.01 16.77
C VAL A 50 0.06 -0.59 17.82
N LEU A 51 1.03 0.26 17.45
CA LEU A 51 2.04 0.77 18.38
C LEU A 51 1.39 1.60 19.50
N HIS A 52 0.47 2.48 19.13
CA HIS A 52 -0.26 3.30 20.09
C HIS A 52 -1.16 2.46 21.00
N GLU A 53 -1.87 1.47 20.45
CA GLU A 53 -2.67 0.51 21.23
C GLU A 53 -1.80 -0.25 22.25
N GLN A 54 -0.60 -0.67 21.86
CA GLN A 54 0.35 -1.34 22.75
C GLN A 54 0.87 -0.42 23.85
N ILE A 55 1.23 0.82 23.54
CA ILE A 55 1.65 1.81 24.56
C ILE A 55 0.52 2.07 25.56
N GLN A 56 -0.71 2.22 25.06
CA GLN A 56 -1.88 2.41 25.92
C GLN A 56 -2.15 1.18 26.80
N SER A 57 -1.99 -0.03 26.25
CA SER A 57 -2.05 -1.28 27.03
C SER A 57 -0.98 -1.28 28.13
N ILE A 58 0.27 -0.98 27.81
CA ILE A 58 1.38 -0.94 28.78
C ILE A 58 1.08 0.09 29.88
N HIS A 59 0.58 1.27 29.53
CA HIS A 59 0.21 2.29 30.52
C HIS A 59 -0.96 1.84 31.43
N ALA A 60 -1.89 1.05 30.89
CA ALA A 60 -3.06 0.59 31.64
C ALA A 60 -2.81 -0.68 32.48
N SER A 61 -2.03 -1.63 31.99
CA SER A 61 -1.81 -2.95 32.62
C SER A 61 -0.42 -3.16 33.19
N GLY A 62 0.55 -2.30 32.85
CA GLY A 62 1.96 -2.45 33.22
C GLY A 62 2.68 -3.61 32.53
N GLN A 63 2.04 -4.32 31.59
CA GLN A 63 2.61 -5.47 30.90
C GLN A 63 2.66 -5.26 29.38
N ILE A 64 3.79 -5.65 28.78
CA ILE A 64 3.94 -5.73 27.32
C ILE A 64 3.19 -6.98 26.86
N GLN A 65 2.12 -6.78 26.10
CA GLN A 65 1.38 -7.86 25.49
C GLN A 65 2.13 -8.31 24.23
N SER A 66 3.03 -9.29 24.38
CA SER A 66 3.83 -9.87 23.29
C SER A 66 3.01 -10.82 22.39
N PHE A 67 1.82 -10.40 21.99
CA PHE A 67 0.94 -11.20 21.14
C PHE A 67 1.05 -10.75 19.68
N GLU A 68 0.96 -11.72 18.78
CA GLU A 68 0.79 -11.48 17.36
C GLU A 68 -0.60 -10.87 17.13
N ILE A 69 -0.64 -9.59 16.75
CA ILE A 69 -1.88 -8.90 16.42
C ILE A 69 -2.08 -9.02 14.91
N ILE A 70 -3.16 -9.69 14.50
CA ILE A 70 -3.54 -9.80 13.10
C ILE A 70 -4.49 -8.65 12.78
N ARG A 71 -4.07 -7.73 11.91
CA ARG A 71 -4.91 -6.63 11.42
C ARG A 71 -4.86 -6.60 9.90
N ASP A 72 -6.02 -6.60 9.24
CA ASP A 72 -6.13 -6.66 7.77
C ASP A 72 -5.36 -7.83 7.13
N GLY A 73 -5.24 -8.97 7.84
CA GLY A 73 -4.51 -10.15 7.36
C GLY A 73 -2.98 -10.06 7.47
N VAL A 74 -2.43 -8.98 8.05
CA VAL A 74 -1.00 -8.83 8.35
C VAL A 74 -0.76 -9.08 9.83
N ALA A 75 0.22 -9.93 10.13
CA ALA A 75 0.68 -10.20 11.48
C ALA A 75 1.67 -9.13 11.95
N TYR A 76 1.33 -8.46 13.05
CA TYR A 76 2.18 -7.48 13.73
C TYR A 76 2.72 -8.10 15.02
N THR A 77 4.04 -8.14 15.18
CA THR A 77 4.70 -8.62 16.39
C THR A 77 5.39 -7.47 17.11
N THR A 78 5.13 -7.36 18.41
CA THR A 78 5.73 -6.33 19.26
C THR A 78 6.97 -6.89 19.93
N ILE A 79 8.12 -6.26 19.70
CA ILE A 79 9.42 -6.63 20.29
C ILE A 79 9.97 -5.39 20.99
N LEU A 80 10.42 -5.55 22.23
CA LEU A 80 11.18 -4.50 22.92
C LEU A 80 12.63 -4.60 22.44
N ASP A 81 13.10 -3.60 21.70
CA ASP A 81 14.47 -3.56 21.19
C ASP A 81 15.29 -2.58 22.04
N GLU A 82 16.11 -3.11 22.94
CA GLU A 82 16.97 -2.32 23.83
C GLU A 82 18.06 -1.54 23.05
N GLY A 83 18.36 -1.92 21.79
CA GLY A 83 19.36 -1.27 20.96
C GLY A 83 18.87 0.01 20.25
N GLU A 84 17.57 0.10 19.94
CA GLU A 84 16.95 1.31 19.35
C GLU A 84 16.16 2.14 20.36
N GLY A 85 16.22 1.77 21.65
CA GLY A 85 15.73 2.59 22.76
C GLY A 85 14.22 2.56 22.97
N GLY A 86 13.51 1.50 22.54
CA GLY A 86 12.06 1.49 22.70
C GLY A 86 11.28 0.28 22.18
N LEU A 87 9.98 0.47 22.11
CA LEU A 87 9.00 -0.50 21.61
C LEU A 87 9.01 -0.50 20.08
N CYS A 88 9.30 -1.65 19.48
CA CYS A 88 9.29 -1.84 18.03
C CYS A 88 8.19 -2.80 17.60
N ILE A 89 7.53 -2.49 16.48
CA ILE A 89 6.60 -3.39 15.81
C ILE A 89 7.23 -3.88 14.52
N HIS A 90 7.32 -5.20 14.41
CA HIS A 90 7.75 -5.91 13.22
C HIS A 90 6.54 -6.43 12.47
N TYR A 91 6.55 -6.25 11.15
CA TYR A 91 5.51 -6.78 10.27
C TYR A 91 6.11 -7.18 8.92
N GLU A 92 5.47 -8.13 8.27
CA GLU A 92 5.90 -8.63 6.96
C GLU A 92 4.94 -8.15 5.87
N THR A 93 5.47 -7.38 4.91
CA THR A 93 4.73 -6.93 3.73
C THR A 93 5.31 -7.60 2.50
N ARG A 94 4.52 -8.38 1.75
CA ARG A 94 4.86 -8.91 0.40
C ARG A 94 6.37 -9.23 0.23
N SER A 95 6.92 -10.02 1.15
CA SER A 95 8.32 -10.49 1.22
C SER A 95 9.41 -9.54 1.76
N LYS A 96 9.07 -8.40 2.38
CA LYS A 96 10.01 -7.55 3.12
C LYS A 96 9.59 -7.40 4.57
N LYS A 97 10.52 -7.72 5.48
CA LYS A 97 10.39 -7.43 6.91
C LYS A 97 10.57 -5.92 7.10
N LYS A 98 9.52 -5.25 7.57
CA LYS A 98 9.54 -3.84 7.96
C LYS A 98 9.44 -3.75 9.48
N LYS A 99 10.00 -2.68 10.04
CA LYS A 99 9.86 -2.36 11.46
C LYS A 99 9.47 -0.90 11.65
N THR A 100 8.73 -0.62 12.70
CA THR A 100 8.38 0.74 13.15
C THR A 100 8.63 0.81 14.64
N CYS A 101 9.55 1.67 15.04
CA CYS A 101 9.98 1.82 16.43
C CYS A 101 9.58 3.18 16.96
N LEU A 102 9.25 3.23 18.25
CA LEU A 102 9.13 4.48 18.99
C LEU A 102 10.54 4.93 19.38
N SER A 103 11.00 6.06 18.84
CA SER A 103 12.23 6.74 19.26
C SER A 103 11.90 7.97 20.09
#